data_AF-A0A507QQA8-F1
#
_entry.id   AF-A0A507QQA8-F1
#
_cell.length_a   1.000
_cell.length_b   1.000
_cell.length_c   1.000
_cell.angle_alpha   90.00
_cell.angle_beta   90.00
_cell.angle_gamma   90.00
#
_symmetry.space_group_name_H-M   'P 1'
#
loop_
_entity.id
_entity.type
_entity.pdbx_description
1 polymer ?
#
loop_
_entity_poly.entity_id
_entity_poly.type
_entity_poly.pdbx_seq_one_letter_code
_entity_poly.pdbx_strand_id
1 'polypeptide(L)'
;MGAKTQPPINIDDLLYKTYHIMALSNVHFATVQCRHQHSCLRKMMLSTSTRPRTLVESQGYMRSSDSLKWKDIELYMVKHPENPACPTLLMRVRHRLNKGKRNKGVAPVFTYTKRNDNLGLCVIQDILEFAFRDDAFASDYIKEPRDVWHYTHIPDHRVSTPIHFKEEVQEIPIFCRAVKDAEGKWITHPTSALPYKKLQEDEVATSRSDGSKDPGSLYKYRKGAAANLRHLDEHSRNVIMGHSRSHTFAYYVQVQDDTQSAFMGTPTRDALIKLATNSSLT
;
A
#
# COMPACT_ATOMS: atom_id res chain seq x y z
N MET A 1 -15.74 20.03 12.63
CA MET A 1 -15.22 18.95 13.51
C MET A 1 -13.82 19.34 13.95
N GLY A 2 -13.64 19.69 15.21
CA GLY A 2 -12.32 20.05 15.75
C GLY A 2 -11.32 18.91 15.52
N ALA A 3 -10.11 19.25 15.09
CA ALA A 3 -9.05 18.28 14.91
C ALA A 3 -8.73 17.66 16.27
N LYS A 4 -9.22 16.45 16.55
CA LYS A 4 -8.79 15.70 17.73
C LYS A 4 -7.27 15.54 17.65
N THR A 5 -6.58 16.01 18.69
CA THR A 5 -5.14 15.86 18.92
C THR A 5 -4.83 14.40 19.17
N GLN A 6 -4.80 13.61 18.09
CA GLN A 6 -4.29 12.24 18.10
C GLN A 6 -2.79 12.27 17.81
N PRO A 7 -1.94 11.62 18.63
CA PRO A 7 -0.51 11.53 18.40
C PRO A 7 -0.21 10.77 17.09
N PRO A 8 0.89 11.11 16.39
CA PRO A 8 1.34 10.35 15.24
C PRO A 8 1.83 8.96 15.67
N ILE A 9 1.66 7.97 14.78
CA ILE A 9 2.24 6.63 14.93
C ILE A 9 3.69 6.64 14.41
N ASN A 10 4.63 6.06 15.15
CA ASN A 10 6.00 5.83 14.69
C ASN A 10 6.19 4.39 14.17
N ILE A 11 7.41 4.00 13.79
CA ILE A 11 7.68 2.64 13.29
C ILE A 11 7.47 1.57 14.37
N ASP A 12 7.91 1.80 15.61
CA ASP A 12 7.79 0.84 16.71
C ASP A 12 6.32 0.56 17.03
N ASP A 13 5.49 1.61 17.03
CA ASP A 13 4.05 1.52 17.16
C ASP A 13 3.45 0.66 16.03
N LEU A 14 3.90 0.84 14.77
CA LEU A 14 3.41 0.04 13.65
C LEU A 14 3.84 -1.43 13.79
N LEU A 15 5.09 -1.68 14.16
CA LEU A 15 5.61 -3.03 14.34
C LEU A 15 4.87 -3.74 15.47
N TYR A 16 4.70 -3.08 16.61
CA TYR A 16 3.89 -3.57 17.72
C TYR A 16 2.46 -3.85 17.29
N LYS A 17 1.80 -2.90 16.60
CA LYS A 17 0.42 -3.09 16.12
C LYS A 17 0.28 -4.21 15.10
N THR A 18 1.30 -4.44 14.28
CA THR A 18 1.36 -5.52 13.30
C THR A 18 1.55 -6.86 13.99
N TYR A 19 2.49 -6.95 14.92
CA TYR A 19 2.69 -8.16 15.73
C TYR A 19 1.44 -8.49 16.56
N HIS A 20 0.87 -7.49 17.24
CA HIS A 20 -0.31 -7.66 18.07
C HIS A 20 -1.51 -8.16 17.25
N ILE A 21 -1.85 -7.54 16.11
CA ILE A 21 -2.99 -7.99 15.30
C ILE A 21 -2.77 -9.39 14.71
N MET A 22 -1.54 -9.77 14.39
CA MET A 22 -1.23 -11.04 13.74
C MET A 22 -1.10 -12.21 14.72
N ALA A 23 -0.47 -11.98 15.88
CA ALA A 23 -0.07 -13.05 16.80
C ALA A 23 -0.81 -13.04 18.15
N LEU A 24 -1.27 -11.88 18.64
CA LEU A 24 -1.79 -11.75 20.01
C LEU A 24 -3.29 -11.44 20.09
N SER A 25 -3.84 -10.77 19.07
CA SER A 25 -5.18 -10.19 19.16
C SER A 25 -6.28 -11.24 18.98
N ASN A 26 -7.22 -11.23 19.92
CA ASN A 26 -8.47 -11.99 19.84
C ASN A 26 -9.59 -11.21 19.12
N VAL A 27 -9.28 -10.08 18.48
CA VAL A 27 -10.28 -9.34 17.70
C VAL A 27 -10.77 -10.21 16.55
N HIS A 28 -12.08 -10.37 16.49
CA HIS A 28 -12.74 -11.14 15.45
C HIS A 28 -12.68 -10.39 14.11
N PHE A 29 -12.14 -11.05 13.09
CA PHE A 29 -12.25 -10.66 11.70
C PHE A 29 -13.06 -11.73 10.97
N ALA A 30 -13.95 -11.30 10.07
CA ALA A 30 -14.82 -12.20 9.32
C ALA A 30 -14.04 -13.22 8.49
N THR A 31 -12.93 -12.80 7.88
CA THR A 31 -11.98 -13.67 7.19
C THR A 31 -10.55 -13.34 7.59
N VAL A 32 -9.64 -14.31 7.39
CA VAL A 32 -8.20 -14.11 7.55
C VAL A 32 -7.69 -12.98 6.64
N GLN A 33 -8.26 -12.82 5.45
CA GLN A 33 -7.93 -11.74 4.54
C GLN A 33 -8.29 -10.37 5.10
N CYS A 34 -9.43 -10.20 5.79
CA CYS A 34 -9.76 -8.91 6.43
C CYS A 34 -8.67 -8.47 7.42
N ARG A 35 -8.10 -9.41 8.18
CA ARG A 35 -7.01 -9.15 9.13
C ARG A 35 -5.73 -8.70 8.41
N HIS A 36 -5.31 -9.44 7.38
CA HIS A 36 -4.11 -9.12 6.59
C HIS A 36 -4.24 -7.78 5.84
N GLN A 37 -5.38 -7.55 5.18
CA GLN A 37 -5.70 -6.27 4.53
C GLN A 37 -5.64 -5.10 5.51
N HIS A 38 -6.11 -5.28 6.76
CA HIS A 38 -6.05 -4.24 7.79
C HIS A 38 -4.60 -3.86 8.12
N SER A 39 -3.72 -4.84 8.28
CA SER A 39 -2.28 -4.60 8.48
C SER A 39 -1.64 -3.93 7.27
N CYS A 40 -1.89 -4.42 6.06
CA CYS A 40 -1.38 -3.86 4.81
C CYS A 40 -1.77 -2.37 4.65
N LEU A 41 -3.04 -2.03 4.92
CA LEU A 41 -3.53 -0.65 4.87
C LEU A 41 -2.79 0.28 5.82
N ARG A 42 -2.45 -0.18 7.04
CA ARG A 42 -1.63 0.60 7.99
C ARG A 42 -0.25 0.89 7.40
N LYS A 43 0.41 -0.14 6.84
CA LYS A 43 1.72 -0.02 6.21
C LYS A 43 1.68 0.96 5.03
N MET A 44 0.72 0.80 4.10
CA MET A 44 0.58 1.69 2.94
C MET A 44 0.32 3.14 3.34
N MET A 45 -0.54 3.40 4.33
CA MET A 45 -0.80 4.76 4.82
C MET A 45 0.41 5.40 5.48
N LEU A 46 1.21 4.64 6.23
CA LEU A 46 2.43 5.14 6.86
C LEU A 46 3.54 5.38 5.83
N SER A 47 3.68 4.51 4.83
CA SER A 47 4.70 4.67 3.79
C SER A 47 4.41 5.80 2.80
N THR A 48 3.17 6.29 2.68
CA THR A 48 2.80 7.26 1.63
C THR A 48 2.07 8.50 2.14
N SER A 49 1.73 8.53 3.44
CA SER A 49 0.79 9.47 4.04
C SER A 49 -0.63 9.44 3.46
N THR A 50 -0.96 8.51 2.55
CA THR A 50 -2.23 8.57 1.81
C THR A 50 -3.44 8.54 2.74
N ARG A 51 -4.53 9.17 2.32
CA ARG A 51 -5.78 9.12 3.09
C ARG A 51 -6.37 7.70 2.99
N PRO A 52 -7.03 7.19 4.04
CA PRO A 52 -7.62 5.85 3.99
C PRO A 52 -8.59 5.68 2.81
N ARG A 53 -9.39 6.72 2.54
CA ARG A 53 -10.37 6.80 1.44
C ARG A 53 -9.74 6.89 0.04
N THR A 54 -8.42 7.00 -0.07
CA THR A 54 -7.69 6.82 -1.33
C THR A 54 -7.49 5.34 -1.65
N LEU A 55 -7.41 4.48 -0.62
CA LEU A 55 -7.13 3.04 -0.76
C LEU A 55 -8.41 2.20 -0.76
N VAL A 56 -9.37 2.55 0.11
CA VAL A 56 -10.61 1.79 0.30
C VAL A 56 -11.84 2.56 -0.17
N GLU A 57 -12.99 1.89 -0.24
CA GLU A 57 -14.24 2.48 -0.71
C GLU A 57 -14.62 3.73 0.11
N SER A 58 -14.89 4.82 -0.61
CA SER A 58 -15.44 6.06 -0.05
C SER A 58 -16.85 6.30 -0.55
N GLN A 59 -17.84 6.07 0.33
CA GLN A 59 -19.26 6.30 0.06
C GLN A 59 -19.70 7.78 0.11
N GLY A 60 -18.77 8.71 0.38
CA GLY A 60 -19.10 10.11 0.73
C GLY A 60 -18.84 11.16 -0.35
N TYR A 61 -18.41 10.82 -1.56
CA TYR A 61 -18.06 11.80 -2.58
C TYR A 61 -18.55 11.36 -3.96
N MET A 62 -19.45 12.17 -4.56
CA MET A 62 -19.90 12.06 -5.96
C MET A 62 -20.19 10.63 -6.45
N ARG A 63 -21.28 10.01 -5.99
CA ARG A 63 -22.02 8.86 -6.57
C ARG A 63 -21.22 7.67 -7.16
N SER A 64 -19.91 7.57 -6.93
CA SER A 64 -19.01 6.53 -7.45
C SER A 64 -18.28 5.90 -6.27
N SER A 65 -18.76 4.72 -5.89
CA SER A 65 -17.99 3.79 -5.07
C SER A 65 -16.76 3.36 -5.88
N ASP A 66 -15.57 3.60 -5.33
CA ASP A 66 -14.31 3.29 -6.00
C ASP A 66 -13.20 3.12 -4.95
N SER A 67 -12.18 2.33 -5.27
CA SER A 67 -11.08 1.91 -4.39
C SER A 67 -9.77 1.67 -5.17
N LEU A 68 -8.67 1.36 -4.48
CA LEU A 68 -7.47 0.85 -5.13
C LEU A 68 -7.75 -0.51 -5.80
N LYS A 69 -7.26 -0.69 -7.02
CA LYS A 69 -7.49 -1.89 -7.86
C LYS A 69 -6.18 -2.47 -8.38
N TRP A 70 -6.20 -3.69 -8.93
CA TRP A 70 -5.02 -4.32 -9.54
C TRP A 70 -4.41 -3.48 -10.67
N LYS A 71 -5.22 -2.77 -11.45
CA LYS A 71 -4.72 -1.83 -12.48
C LYS A 71 -3.94 -0.62 -11.99
N ASP A 72 -3.94 -0.40 -10.69
CA ASP A 72 -3.19 0.68 -10.06
C ASP A 72 -1.84 0.20 -9.51
N ILE A 73 -1.53 -1.09 -9.62
CA ILE A 73 -0.30 -1.71 -9.14
C ILE A 73 0.53 -2.21 -10.34
N GLU A 74 1.78 -1.79 -10.38
CA GLU A 74 2.79 -2.35 -11.27
C GLU A 74 3.87 -3.01 -10.41
N LEU A 75 4.24 -4.25 -10.73
CA LEU A 75 5.24 -5.04 -10.01
C LEU A 75 6.40 -5.39 -10.94
N TYR A 76 7.62 -5.27 -10.43
CA TYR A 76 8.85 -5.51 -11.19
C TYR A 76 9.83 -6.33 -10.36
N MET A 77 10.54 -7.24 -11.01
CA MET A 77 11.83 -7.74 -10.53
C MET A 77 12.93 -6.83 -11.10
N VAL A 78 13.77 -6.24 -10.25
CA VAL A 78 14.82 -5.29 -10.64
C VAL A 78 16.21 -5.77 -10.22
N LYS A 79 17.24 -5.47 -11.03
CA LYS A 79 18.64 -5.63 -10.63
C LYS A 79 18.90 -4.60 -9.53
N HIS A 80 19.34 -5.05 -8.36
CA HIS A 80 19.65 -4.11 -7.30
C HIS A 80 20.87 -3.27 -7.73
N PRO A 81 20.76 -1.92 -7.81
CA PRO A 81 21.82 -1.09 -8.38
C PRO A 81 23.17 -1.23 -7.67
N GLU A 82 23.14 -1.49 -6.37
CA GLU A 82 24.34 -1.65 -5.53
C GLU A 82 24.79 -3.11 -5.41
N ASN A 83 23.93 -4.07 -5.77
CA ASN A 83 24.24 -5.50 -5.70
C ASN A 83 23.50 -6.29 -6.78
N PRO A 84 23.99 -6.28 -8.03
CA PRO A 84 23.29 -6.90 -9.16
C PRO A 84 23.03 -8.41 -8.98
N ALA A 85 23.79 -9.10 -8.14
CA ALA A 85 23.59 -10.52 -7.83
C ALA A 85 22.38 -10.80 -6.93
N CYS A 86 21.78 -9.76 -6.34
CA CYS A 86 20.62 -9.87 -5.48
C CYS A 86 19.43 -9.11 -6.10
N PRO A 87 18.75 -9.67 -7.11
CA PRO A 87 17.55 -9.06 -7.66
C PRO A 87 16.49 -8.89 -6.57
N THR A 88 15.75 -7.79 -6.65
CA THR A 88 14.76 -7.41 -5.65
C THR A 88 13.44 -7.02 -6.29
N LEU A 89 12.35 -7.10 -5.53
CA LEU A 89 11.04 -6.66 -6.00
C LEU A 89 10.86 -5.16 -5.75
N LEU A 90 10.29 -4.51 -6.75
CA LEU A 90 9.90 -3.11 -6.75
C LEU A 90 8.46 -3.01 -7.20
N MET A 91 7.66 -2.22 -6.49
CA MET A 91 6.24 -2.04 -6.79
C MET A 91 5.92 -0.55 -6.89
N ARG A 92 5.23 -0.16 -7.96
CA ARG A 92 4.72 1.21 -8.16
C ARG A 92 3.21 1.18 -8.00
N VAL A 93 2.67 2.09 -7.18
CA VAL A 93 1.24 2.16 -6.88
C VAL A 93 0.69 3.55 -7.20
N ARG A 94 -0.31 3.61 -8.07
CA ARG A 94 -0.95 4.84 -8.51
C ARG A 94 -2.11 5.22 -7.60
N HIS A 95 -1.99 6.34 -6.88
CA HIS A 95 -3.01 6.83 -5.96
C HIS A 95 -4.02 7.76 -6.66
N ARG A 96 -4.87 7.19 -7.54
CA ARG A 96 -5.85 7.93 -8.36
C ARG A 96 -7.03 8.53 -7.60
N LEU A 97 -7.28 8.09 -6.36
CA LEU A 97 -8.48 8.46 -5.59
C LEU A 97 -8.24 9.58 -4.57
N ASN A 98 -7.25 10.44 -4.81
CA ASN A 98 -6.97 11.57 -3.96
C ASN A 98 -8.14 12.55 -3.87
N LYS A 99 -8.38 13.09 -2.66
CA LYS A 99 -9.49 14.02 -2.39
C LYS A 99 -9.43 15.24 -3.33
N GLY A 100 -10.55 15.55 -3.96
CA GLY A 100 -10.66 16.68 -4.90
C GLY A 100 -10.10 16.42 -6.30
N LYS A 101 -9.38 15.31 -6.51
CA LYS A 101 -8.78 14.92 -7.81
C LYS A 101 -9.04 13.44 -8.15
N ARG A 102 -10.12 12.84 -7.63
CA ARG A 102 -10.44 11.42 -7.87
C ARG A 102 -10.59 11.18 -9.38
N ASN A 103 -9.79 10.26 -9.92
CA ASN A 103 -9.78 9.89 -11.35
C ASN A 103 -9.60 11.11 -12.29
N LYS A 104 -8.89 12.16 -11.81
CA LYS A 104 -8.64 13.39 -12.57
C LYS A 104 -7.17 13.74 -12.55
N GLY A 105 -6.66 14.10 -13.72
CA GLY A 105 -5.26 14.49 -13.91
C GLY A 105 -4.28 13.33 -13.66
N VAL A 106 -3.00 13.68 -13.57
CA VAL A 106 -1.93 12.71 -13.26
C VAL A 106 -1.97 12.38 -11.77
N ALA A 107 -2.18 11.10 -11.46
CA ALA A 107 -2.18 10.60 -10.10
C ALA A 107 -0.74 10.39 -9.61
N PRO A 108 -0.42 10.73 -8.35
CA PRO A 108 0.90 10.43 -7.80
C PRO A 108 1.12 8.91 -7.76
N VAL A 109 2.33 8.51 -8.14
CA VAL A 109 2.79 7.12 -8.11
C VAL A 109 3.80 7.00 -6.97
N PHE A 110 3.55 6.07 -6.06
CA PHE A 110 4.42 5.76 -4.93
C PHE A 110 5.20 4.48 -5.21
N THR A 111 6.49 4.52 -4.92
CA THR A 111 7.37 3.35 -5.03
C THR A 111 7.48 2.65 -3.69
N TYR A 112 7.31 1.34 -3.70
CA TYR A 112 7.59 0.44 -2.59
C TYR A 112 8.72 -0.49 -3.00
N THR A 113 9.65 -0.72 -2.09
CA THR A 113 10.72 -1.69 -2.27
C THR A 113 10.53 -2.87 -1.32
N LYS A 114 10.94 -4.07 -1.74
CA LYS A 114 10.88 -5.25 -0.88
C LYS A 114 11.74 -5.02 0.36
N ARG A 115 11.18 -5.25 1.54
CA ARG A 115 11.89 -5.18 2.83
C ARG A 115 12.35 -6.57 3.21
N ASN A 116 13.67 -6.78 3.26
CA ASN A 116 14.29 -8.02 3.76
C ASN A 116 14.77 -7.85 5.22
N ASP A 117 14.90 -6.62 5.68
CA ASP A 117 15.27 -6.24 7.04
C ASP A 117 14.13 -6.43 8.04
N ASN A 118 12.88 -6.25 7.60
CA ASN A 118 11.70 -6.57 8.42
C ASN A 118 10.51 -6.99 7.54
N LEU A 119 10.29 -8.29 7.42
CA LEU A 119 9.19 -8.87 6.64
C LEU A 119 7.81 -8.45 7.17
N GLY A 120 7.68 -8.22 8.47
CA GLY A 120 6.44 -7.75 9.08
C GLY A 120 5.98 -6.39 8.56
N LEU A 121 6.90 -5.57 8.04
CA LEU A 121 6.60 -4.24 7.50
C LEU A 121 6.63 -4.19 5.95
N CYS A 122 6.82 -5.33 5.28
CA CYS A 122 6.92 -5.40 3.83
C CYS A 122 5.54 -5.33 3.15
N VAL A 123 5.21 -4.21 2.50
CA VAL A 123 3.95 -4.06 1.73
C VAL A 123 3.91 -5.00 0.53
N ILE A 124 5.04 -5.18 -0.18
CA ILE A 124 5.09 -6.07 -1.35
C ILE A 124 4.72 -7.50 -0.96
N GLN A 125 5.15 -7.96 0.23
CA GLN A 125 4.79 -9.29 0.71
C GLN A 125 3.26 -9.44 0.87
N ASP A 126 2.59 -8.45 1.46
CA ASP A 126 1.13 -8.48 1.60
C ASP A 126 0.43 -8.49 0.22
N ILE A 127 0.94 -7.71 -0.74
CA ILE A 127 0.38 -7.66 -2.10
C ILE A 127 0.59 -8.98 -2.84
N LEU A 128 1.75 -9.64 -2.71
CA LEU A 128 1.97 -10.97 -3.25
C LEU A 128 1.00 -11.99 -2.65
N GLU A 129 0.78 -11.93 -1.34
CA GLU A 129 -0.17 -12.79 -0.64
C GLU A 129 -1.60 -12.64 -1.21
N PHE A 130 -2.02 -11.41 -1.51
CA PHE A 130 -3.31 -11.15 -2.15
C PHE A 130 -3.32 -11.64 -3.61
N ALA A 131 -2.23 -11.42 -4.36
CA ALA A 131 -2.13 -11.85 -5.75
C ALA A 131 -2.25 -13.37 -5.90
N PHE A 132 -1.65 -14.15 -5.00
CA PHE A 132 -1.79 -15.61 -5.00
C PHE A 132 -3.21 -16.05 -4.62
N ARG A 133 -3.86 -15.37 -3.67
CA ARG A 133 -5.24 -15.70 -3.30
C ARG A 133 -6.24 -15.38 -4.40
N ASP A 134 -6.00 -14.30 -5.14
CA ASP A 134 -6.88 -13.83 -6.21
C ASP A 134 -6.54 -14.48 -7.57
N ASP A 135 -5.55 -15.39 -7.63
CA ASP A 135 -5.01 -15.96 -8.88
C ASP A 135 -4.71 -14.86 -9.92
N ALA A 136 -4.07 -13.79 -9.47
CA ALA A 136 -3.95 -12.54 -10.20
C ALA A 136 -2.81 -12.52 -11.22
N PHE A 137 -1.82 -13.42 -11.12
CA PHE A 137 -0.64 -13.42 -12.01
C PHE A 137 -1.01 -13.86 -13.43
N ALA A 138 -0.56 -13.10 -14.43
CA ALA A 138 -0.76 -13.45 -15.84
C ALA A 138 0.12 -14.62 -16.32
N SER A 139 1.19 -14.93 -15.58
CA SER A 139 2.09 -16.04 -15.93
C SER A 139 1.50 -17.38 -15.48
N ASP A 140 1.40 -18.33 -16.41
CA ASP A 140 1.01 -19.71 -16.11
C ASP A 140 2.04 -20.48 -15.28
N TYR A 141 3.24 -19.93 -15.08
CA TYR A 141 4.30 -20.57 -14.29
C TYR A 141 4.36 -20.08 -12.84
N ILE A 142 3.74 -18.95 -12.50
CA ILE A 142 3.73 -18.43 -11.13
C ILE A 142 2.53 -18.99 -10.39
N LYS A 143 2.74 -20.07 -9.62
CA LYS A 143 1.69 -20.77 -8.86
C LYS A 143 1.93 -20.77 -7.36
N GLU A 144 3.18 -20.67 -6.93
CA GLU A 144 3.56 -20.53 -5.53
C GLU A 144 4.55 -19.37 -5.29
N PRO A 145 4.73 -18.89 -4.05
CA PRO A 145 5.57 -17.74 -3.76
C PRO A 145 7.00 -17.81 -4.31
N ARG A 146 7.58 -19.01 -4.38
CA ARG A 146 8.96 -19.21 -4.85
C ARG A 146 9.11 -18.97 -6.36
N ASP A 147 8.05 -19.22 -7.12
CA ASP A 147 8.01 -19.10 -8.57
C ASP A 147 8.26 -17.67 -9.05
N VAL A 148 7.88 -16.68 -8.25
CA VAL A 148 8.17 -15.26 -8.53
C VAL A 148 9.67 -15.04 -8.73
N TRP A 149 10.52 -15.68 -7.93
CA TRP A 149 11.97 -15.57 -8.06
C TRP A 149 12.55 -16.55 -9.08
N HIS A 150 11.98 -17.75 -9.20
CA HIS A 150 12.50 -18.76 -10.12
C HIS A 150 12.27 -18.44 -11.58
N TYR A 151 11.10 -17.87 -11.92
CA TYR A 151 10.71 -17.66 -13.33
C TYR A 151 10.79 -16.20 -13.79
N THR A 152 11.02 -15.24 -12.90
CA THR A 152 11.19 -13.83 -13.29
C THR A 152 12.66 -13.50 -13.50
N HIS A 153 13.21 -13.94 -14.63
CA HIS A 153 14.58 -13.61 -15.03
C HIS A 153 14.68 -12.19 -15.58
N ILE A 154 15.74 -11.45 -15.21
CA ILE A 154 16.04 -10.13 -15.77
C ILE A 154 17.09 -10.28 -16.88
N PRO A 155 16.74 -10.06 -18.16
CA PRO A 155 17.71 -10.12 -19.26
C PRO A 155 18.93 -9.22 -19.03
N ASP A 156 20.11 -9.62 -19.52
CA ASP A 156 21.36 -8.88 -19.31
C ASP A 156 21.28 -7.42 -19.78
N HIS A 157 20.62 -7.19 -20.92
CA HIS A 157 20.42 -5.88 -21.52
C HIS A 157 19.34 -5.02 -20.82
N ARG A 158 18.62 -5.57 -19.83
CA ARG A 158 17.59 -4.85 -19.06
C ARG A 158 18.00 -4.70 -17.61
N VAL A 159 17.41 -3.70 -16.96
CA VAL A 159 17.54 -3.47 -15.51
C VAL A 159 16.37 -4.05 -14.71
N SER A 160 15.26 -4.39 -15.38
CA SER A 160 14.10 -5.00 -14.75
C SER A 160 13.35 -5.97 -15.66
N THR A 161 12.41 -6.70 -15.07
CA THR A 161 11.37 -7.46 -15.77
C THR A 161 10.03 -7.24 -15.08
N PRO A 162 9.00 -6.78 -15.81
CA PRO A 162 7.68 -6.60 -15.24
C PRO A 162 7.03 -7.95 -14.92
N ILE A 163 6.30 -7.99 -13.81
CA ILE A 163 5.46 -9.11 -13.42
C ILE A 163 4.02 -8.67 -13.65
N HIS A 164 3.38 -9.24 -14.67
CA HIS A 164 2.06 -8.84 -15.10
C HIS A 164 0.95 -9.51 -14.30
N PHE A 165 -0.11 -8.76 -14.02
CA PHE A 165 -1.39 -9.27 -13.54
C PHE A 165 -2.34 -9.49 -14.72
N LYS A 166 -3.25 -10.46 -14.60
CA LYS A 166 -4.25 -10.79 -15.64
C LYS A 166 -5.12 -9.58 -15.99
N GLU A 167 -5.64 -9.56 -17.21
CA GLU A 167 -6.53 -8.48 -17.66
C GLU A 167 -7.88 -8.54 -16.91
N GLU A 168 -8.41 -9.74 -16.67
CA GLU A 168 -9.69 -9.89 -15.98
C GLU A 168 -9.70 -9.41 -14.53
N VAL A 169 -8.55 -9.35 -13.85
CA VAL A 169 -8.46 -8.89 -12.45
C VAL A 169 -8.25 -7.39 -12.31
N GLN A 170 -7.96 -6.68 -13.40
CA GLN A 170 -7.58 -5.26 -13.39
C GLN A 170 -8.59 -4.36 -12.66
N GLU A 171 -9.88 -4.67 -12.78
CA GLU A 171 -10.97 -3.91 -12.15
C GLU A 171 -11.33 -4.38 -10.72
N ILE A 172 -10.74 -5.47 -10.25
CA ILE A 172 -10.99 -6.03 -8.92
C ILE A 172 -10.27 -5.16 -7.87
N PRO A 173 -10.96 -4.79 -6.77
CA PRO A 173 -10.33 -4.10 -5.64
C PRO A 173 -9.23 -4.92 -4.98
N ILE A 174 -8.12 -4.28 -4.59
CA ILE A 174 -7.08 -4.94 -3.78
C ILE A 174 -7.59 -5.28 -2.38
N PHE A 175 -8.41 -4.39 -1.83
CA PHE A 175 -8.97 -4.55 -0.48
C PHE A 175 -10.46 -4.86 -0.61
N CYS A 176 -10.80 -6.13 -0.47
CA CYS A 176 -12.17 -6.61 -0.62
C CYS A 176 -12.88 -6.75 0.74
N ARG A 177 -14.20 -6.57 0.73
CA ARG A 177 -15.04 -6.73 1.92
C ARG A 177 -15.36 -8.20 2.17
N ALA A 178 -15.59 -8.57 3.42
CA ALA A 178 -16.20 -9.86 3.73
C ALA A 178 -17.74 -9.81 3.59
N VAL A 179 -18.32 -10.91 3.13
CA VAL A 179 -19.77 -11.17 3.05
C VAL A 179 -20.05 -12.59 3.48
N LYS A 180 -21.30 -12.89 3.80
CA LYS A 180 -21.75 -14.28 3.96
C LYS A 180 -22.17 -14.84 2.61
N ASP A 181 -21.77 -16.06 2.30
CA ASP A 181 -22.31 -16.82 1.17
C ASP A 181 -23.74 -17.31 1.47
N ALA A 182 -24.31 -18.09 0.54
CA ALA A 182 -25.66 -18.62 0.66
C ALA A 182 -25.81 -19.55 1.88
N GLU A 183 -24.73 -20.21 2.28
CA GLU A 183 -24.61 -21.12 3.42
C GLU A 183 -24.35 -20.37 4.75
N GLY A 184 -24.19 -19.04 4.70
CA GLY A 184 -23.95 -18.20 5.87
C GLY A 184 -22.51 -18.15 6.36
N LYS A 185 -21.56 -18.76 5.62
CA LYS A 185 -20.12 -18.74 5.90
C LYS A 185 -19.51 -17.44 5.39
N TRP A 186 -18.59 -16.89 6.18
CA TRP A 186 -17.86 -15.69 5.78
C TRP A 186 -16.85 -15.99 4.68
N ILE A 187 -16.98 -15.26 3.57
CA ILE A 187 -16.05 -15.26 2.44
C ILE A 187 -15.60 -13.83 2.15
N THR A 188 -14.46 -13.67 1.48
CA THR A 188 -14.10 -12.39 0.88
C THR A 188 -14.93 -12.23 -0.40
N HIS A 189 -15.63 -11.12 -0.55
CA HIS A 189 -16.39 -10.84 -1.75
C HIS A 189 -15.45 -10.67 -2.95
N PRO A 190 -15.69 -11.32 -4.10
CA PRO A 190 -14.75 -11.35 -5.22
C PRO A 190 -14.47 -9.96 -5.81
N THR A 191 -15.47 -9.07 -5.88
CA THR A 191 -15.35 -7.78 -6.58
C THR A 191 -15.74 -6.54 -5.75
N SER A 192 -16.15 -6.70 -4.50
CA SER A 192 -16.68 -5.57 -3.70
C SER A 192 -15.61 -5.02 -2.79
N ALA A 193 -15.32 -3.74 -2.95
CA ALA A 193 -14.32 -3.03 -2.15
C ALA A 193 -14.68 -2.96 -0.66
N LEU A 194 -13.65 -2.92 0.19
CA LEU A 194 -13.77 -2.73 1.63
C LEU A 194 -14.32 -1.33 1.94
N PRO A 195 -15.44 -1.20 2.66
CA PRO A 195 -15.94 0.11 3.08
C PRO A 195 -15.03 0.77 4.12
N TYR A 196 -14.78 2.09 3.97
CA TYR A 196 -14.08 2.88 4.99
C TYR A 196 -14.67 2.72 6.39
N LYS A 197 -16.02 2.63 6.49
CA LYS A 197 -16.70 2.49 7.77
C LYS A 197 -16.27 1.21 8.50
N LYS A 198 -16.22 0.08 7.78
CA LYS A 198 -15.80 -1.20 8.34
C LYS A 198 -14.33 -1.17 8.76
N LEU A 199 -13.45 -0.61 7.92
CA LEU A 199 -12.04 -0.40 8.26
C LEU A 199 -11.87 0.43 9.54
N GLN A 200 -12.69 1.47 9.72
CA GLN A 200 -12.64 2.32 10.90
C GLN A 200 -13.16 1.62 12.16
N GLU A 201 -14.16 0.74 12.04
CA GLU A 201 -14.65 -0.11 13.13
C GLU A 201 -13.56 -1.10 13.59
N ASP A 202 -12.91 -1.76 12.63
CA ASP A 202 -11.83 -2.72 12.91
C ASP A 202 -10.60 -2.03 13.53
N GLU A 203 -10.30 -0.80 13.11
CA GLU A 203 -9.24 0.00 13.73
C GLU A 203 -9.55 0.35 15.19
N VAL A 204 -10.80 0.71 15.49
CA VAL A 204 -11.22 0.99 16.87
C VAL A 204 -11.15 -0.26 17.73
N ALA A 205 -11.63 -1.40 17.22
CA ALA A 205 -11.60 -2.67 17.93
C ALA A 205 -10.17 -3.12 18.24
N THR A 206 -9.29 -3.07 17.24
CA THR A 206 -7.87 -3.43 17.41
C THR A 206 -7.13 -2.46 18.33
N SER A 207 -7.41 -1.15 18.26
CA SER A 207 -6.85 -0.19 19.21
C SER A 207 -7.32 -0.39 20.65
N ARG A 208 -8.54 -0.87 20.86
CA ARG A 208 -8.98 -1.23 22.22
C ARG A 208 -8.28 -2.49 22.71
N SER A 209 -8.14 -3.48 21.82
CA SER A 209 -7.47 -4.74 22.14
C SER A 209 -5.99 -4.56 22.45
N ASP A 210 -5.30 -3.63 21.80
CA ASP A 210 -3.87 -3.37 22.01
C ASP A 210 -3.58 -2.35 23.14
N GLY A 211 -4.61 -1.94 23.88
CA GLY A 211 -4.47 -0.99 24.99
C GLY A 211 -4.16 0.45 24.56
N SER A 212 -4.34 0.82 23.29
CA SER A 212 -4.17 2.21 22.84
C SER A 212 -5.03 3.16 23.68
N LYS A 213 -4.38 4.13 24.34
CA LYS A 213 -5.04 5.16 25.15
C LYS A 213 -6.18 5.86 24.40
N ASP A 214 -5.94 6.18 23.13
CA ASP A 214 -6.94 6.71 22.23
C ASP A 214 -7.24 5.69 21.13
N PRO A 215 -8.47 5.11 21.07
CA PRO A 215 -8.94 4.37 19.91
C PRO A 215 -9.16 5.35 18.76
N GLY A 216 -8.04 5.76 18.17
CA GLY A 216 -7.96 6.85 17.23
C GLY A 216 -8.56 6.52 15.88
N SER A 217 -8.58 7.52 15.02
CA SER A 217 -8.94 7.32 13.61
C SER A 217 -7.73 6.79 12.84
N LEU A 218 -7.98 6.25 11.65
CA LEU A 218 -6.92 5.86 10.72
C LEU A 218 -5.99 7.04 10.33
N TYR A 219 -6.37 8.30 10.62
CA TYR A 219 -5.52 9.46 10.38
C TYR A 219 -4.25 9.50 11.21
N LYS A 220 -4.15 8.75 12.32
CA LYS A 220 -2.90 8.63 13.09
C LYS A 220 -1.75 8.09 12.24
N TYR A 221 -2.06 7.22 11.27
CA TYR A 221 -1.08 6.67 10.33
C TYR A 221 -0.57 7.74 9.34
N ARG A 222 -1.49 8.49 8.74
CA ARG A 222 -1.14 9.64 7.90
C ARG A 222 -0.32 10.70 8.65
N LYS A 223 -0.66 10.97 9.92
CA LYS A 223 0.11 11.90 10.75
C LYS A 223 1.51 11.37 11.05
N GLY A 224 1.67 10.07 11.28
CA GLY A 224 2.95 9.38 11.43
C GLY A 224 3.85 9.56 10.21
N ALA A 225 3.31 9.29 9.02
CA ALA A 225 4.02 9.57 7.76
C ALA A 225 4.42 11.04 7.65
N ALA A 226 3.47 11.95 7.86
CA ALA A 226 3.70 13.40 7.75
C ALA A 226 4.76 13.92 8.74
N ALA A 227 4.88 13.32 9.93
CA ALA A 227 5.90 13.69 10.91
C ALA A 227 7.32 13.37 10.41
N ASN A 228 7.49 12.24 9.72
CA ASN A 228 8.77 11.82 9.15
C ASN A 228 9.14 12.58 7.87
N LEU A 229 8.17 13.18 7.19
CA LEU A 229 8.37 13.96 5.96
C LEU A 229 8.60 15.46 6.22
N ARG A 230 8.72 15.90 7.48
CA ARG A 230 8.82 17.32 7.84
C ARG A 230 10.05 18.03 7.26
N HIS A 231 11.12 17.28 7.03
CA HIS A 231 12.39 17.78 6.51
C HIS A 231 12.37 18.03 5.00
N LEU A 232 11.36 17.51 4.28
CA LEU A 232 11.20 17.74 2.85
C LEU A 232 10.69 19.16 2.57
N ASP A 233 10.98 19.67 1.37
CA ASP A 233 10.50 20.97 0.94
C ASP A 233 8.97 21.01 0.84
N GLU A 234 8.38 22.21 0.81
CA GLU A 234 6.92 22.37 0.77
C GLU A 234 6.29 21.73 -0.48
N HIS A 235 6.98 21.75 -1.62
CA HIS A 235 6.46 21.18 -2.86
C HIS A 235 6.35 19.66 -2.75
N SER A 236 7.44 18.98 -2.39
CA SER A 236 7.49 17.52 -2.22
C SER A 236 6.47 17.05 -1.18
N ARG A 237 6.36 17.76 -0.05
CA ARG A 237 5.29 17.51 0.95
C ARG A 237 3.89 17.67 0.35
N ASN A 238 3.63 18.71 -0.43
CA ASN A 238 2.31 18.93 -1.03
C ASN A 238 1.94 17.87 -2.06
N VAL A 239 2.92 17.36 -2.83
CA VAL A 239 2.73 16.23 -3.77
C VAL A 239 2.38 14.95 -2.99
N ILE A 240 3.24 14.55 -2.04
CA ILE A 240 3.06 13.33 -1.23
C ILE A 240 1.74 13.37 -0.45
N MET A 241 1.41 14.52 0.13
CA MET A 241 0.21 14.69 0.94
C MET A 241 -1.07 14.88 0.11
N GLY A 242 -0.96 15.06 -1.22
CA GLY A 242 -2.08 15.30 -2.12
C GLY A 242 -2.82 16.61 -1.83
N HIS A 243 -2.07 17.68 -1.54
CA HIS A 243 -2.61 19.02 -1.34
C HIS A 243 -2.88 19.72 -2.69
N SER A 244 -3.77 20.72 -2.70
CA SER A 244 -4.15 21.40 -3.95
C SER A 244 -2.94 22.06 -4.60
N ARG A 245 -2.16 22.85 -3.87
CA ARG A 245 -1.09 23.77 -4.34
C ARG A 245 0.11 23.16 -5.11
N SER A 246 0.13 21.88 -5.45
CA SER A 246 1.23 21.21 -6.19
C SER A 246 1.11 21.25 -7.73
N HIS A 247 0.29 22.16 -8.27
CA HIS A 247 -0.47 21.94 -9.51
C HIS A 247 0.30 21.72 -10.83
N THR A 248 1.51 22.24 -11.02
CA THR A 248 2.13 22.24 -12.37
C THR A 248 3.29 21.25 -12.53
N PHE A 249 4.10 21.04 -11.49
CA PHE A 249 5.31 20.21 -11.58
C PHE A 249 5.06 18.72 -11.25
N ALA A 250 3.99 18.42 -10.49
CA ALA A 250 3.55 17.04 -10.23
C ALA A 250 3.15 16.27 -11.50
N TYR A 251 2.94 16.98 -12.62
CA TYR A 251 2.66 16.40 -13.93
C TYR A 251 3.91 15.76 -14.56
N TYR A 252 5.10 16.24 -14.20
CA TYR A 252 6.37 15.84 -14.82
C TYR A 252 7.19 14.86 -13.98
N VAL A 253 6.92 14.76 -12.67
CA VAL A 253 7.79 14.05 -11.73
C VAL A 253 6.98 13.13 -10.81
N GLN A 254 7.36 11.85 -10.78
CA GLN A 254 6.86 10.85 -9.82
C GLN A 254 7.34 11.19 -8.40
N VAL A 255 6.82 10.53 -7.36
CA VAL A 255 7.36 10.73 -6.00
C VAL A 255 8.80 10.19 -5.97
N GLN A 256 9.78 11.08 -5.87
CA GLN A 256 11.22 10.78 -5.85
C GLN A 256 11.76 10.58 -4.44
N ASP A 257 11.01 10.99 -3.42
CA ASP A 257 11.39 10.80 -2.03
C ASP A 257 11.12 9.35 -1.61
N ASP A 258 12.08 8.72 -0.94
CA ASP A 258 11.89 7.41 -0.34
C ASP A 258 11.03 7.51 0.93
N THR A 259 9.73 7.76 0.73
CA THR A 259 8.77 7.95 1.82
C THR A 259 8.61 6.68 2.66
N GLN A 260 8.90 5.51 2.08
CA GLN A 260 8.92 4.23 2.79
C GLN A 260 10.07 4.19 3.80
N SER A 261 11.32 4.38 3.35
CA SER A 261 12.49 4.34 4.24
C SER A 261 12.53 5.50 5.23
N ALA A 262 12.08 6.69 4.81
CA ALA A 262 11.96 7.86 5.68
C ALA A 262 11.02 7.59 6.88
N PHE A 263 9.87 6.94 6.64
CA PHE A 263 9.00 6.53 7.73
C PHE A 263 9.65 5.45 8.61
N MET A 264 10.34 4.49 7.99
CA MET A 264 10.94 3.36 8.70
C MET A 264 12.19 3.74 9.50
N GLY A 265 12.72 4.96 9.36
CA GLY A 265 13.97 5.35 10.00
C GLY A 265 15.18 4.55 9.49
N THR A 266 15.09 4.02 8.26
CA THR A 266 16.18 3.27 7.64
C THR A 266 16.88 4.10 6.57
N PRO A 267 18.14 3.76 6.20
CA PRO A 267 18.82 4.42 5.09
C PRO A 267 17.95 4.47 3.83
N THR A 268 17.99 5.60 3.12
CA THR A 268 17.24 5.77 1.88
C THR A 268 17.77 4.84 0.81
N ARG A 269 16.87 4.37 -0.06
CA ARG A 269 17.21 3.50 -1.20
C ARG A 269 17.25 4.30 -2.48
N ASP A 270 18.02 5.40 -2.47
CA ASP A 270 18.06 6.39 -3.53
C ASP A 270 18.31 5.78 -4.91
N ALA A 271 19.18 4.78 -4.99
CA ALA A 271 19.48 4.10 -6.24
C ALA A 271 18.26 3.35 -6.80
N LEU A 272 17.48 2.67 -5.94
CA LEU A 272 16.24 1.99 -6.34
C LEU A 272 15.13 2.98 -6.67
N ILE A 273 15.03 4.10 -5.95
CA ILE A 273 14.03 5.13 -6.26
C ILE A 273 14.35 5.82 -7.59
N LYS A 274 15.61 6.20 -7.82
CA LYS A 274 16.05 6.71 -9.13
C LYS A 274 15.81 5.71 -10.26
N LEU A 275 16.03 4.42 -10.00
CA LEU A 275 15.71 3.39 -10.98
C LEU A 275 14.20 3.36 -11.30
N ALA A 276 13.35 3.46 -10.27
CA ALA A 276 11.89 3.37 -10.40
C ALA A 276 11.24 4.54 -11.15
N THR A 277 11.88 5.70 -11.13
CA THR A 277 11.30 6.95 -11.64
C THR A 277 11.85 7.37 -12.99
N ASN A 278 12.85 6.66 -13.51
CA ASN A 278 13.43 6.88 -14.83
C ASN A 278 12.84 5.93 -15.88
N SER A 279 12.87 6.36 -17.14
CA SER A 279 12.38 5.57 -18.29
C SER A 279 13.11 4.25 -18.47
N SER A 280 14.32 4.13 -17.93
CA SER A 280 15.12 2.90 -17.96
C SER A 280 14.49 1.72 -17.24
N LEU A 281 13.47 1.92 -16.39
CA LEU A 281 12.81 0.81 -15.68
C LEU A 281 12.20 -0.21 -16.66
N THR A 282 11.76 0.22 -17.84
CA THR A 282 11.10 -0.63 -18.87
C THR A 282 11.99 -0.89 -20.07
#